data_AF-A0A1T3WEA6-F1
#
_entry.id   AF-A0A1T3WEA6-F1
#
_cell.length_a   1.000
_cell.length_b   1.000
_cell.length_c   1.000
_cell.angle_alpha   90.00
_cell.angle_beta   90.00
_cell.angle_gamma   90.00
#
_symmetry.space_group_name_H-M   'P 1'
#
loop_
_entity.id
_entity.type
_entity.pdbx_description
1 polymer ?
#
loop_
_entity_poly.entity_id
_entity_poly.type
_entity_poly.pdbx_seq_one_letter_code
_entity_poly.pdbx_strand_id
1 'polypeptide(L)'
;MTDPHSSRDPSPAALYRTRIGHVRHSPLRNEFQHHSYSWYVDIDDLPRLPIWLRPFAVFRAQDHFSAAEDGPPTLRARVEAFLLEHGVDLAGGRVTALLN
;
A
#
# COMPACT_ATOMS: atom_id res chain seq x y z
N MET A 1 -14.83 -30.35 -9.01
CA MET A 1 -14.98 -29.17 -8.13
C MET A 1 -13.86 -28.23 -8.50
N THR A 2 -14.15 -27.30 -9.41
CA THR A 2 -13.18 -26.43 -10.07
C THR A 2 -12.90 -25.24 -9.19
N ASP A 3 -11.62 -25.02 -8.86
CA ASP A 3 -11.14 -23.88 -8.08
C ASP A 3 -11.46 -22.56 -8.82
N PRO A 4 -12.20 -21.61 -8.23
CA PRO A 4 -12.56 -20.36 -8.88
C PRO A 4 -11.46 -19.28 -8.83
N HIS A 5 -10.26 -19.59 -8.32
CA HIS A 5 -9.11 -18.67 -8.30
C HIS A 5 -8.45 -18.60 -9.69
N SER A 6 -9.22 -18.13 -10.68
CA SER A 6 -8.76 -17.72 -12.00
C SER A 6 -7.44 -16.96 -11.91
N SER A 7 -6.50 -17.40 -12.73
CA SER A 7 -5.24 -16.73 -13.09
C SER A 7 -5.39 -15.21 -13.07
N ARG A 8 -4.95 -14.60 -11.96
CA ARG A 8 -4.81 -13.15 -11.87
C ARG A 8 -3.52 -12.80 -12.57
N ASP A 9 -3.62 -12.24 -13.77
CA ASP A 9 -2.45 -11.66 -14.43
C ASP A 9 -1.86 -10.57 -13.52
N PRO A 10 -0.57 -10.65 -13.17
CA PRO A 10 0.05 -9.67 -12.28
C PRO A 10 -0.11 -8.27 -12.89
N SER A 11 -0.58 -7.33 -12.08
CA SER A 11 -0.59 -5.93 -12.51
C SER A 11 0.84 -5.40 -12.46
N PRO A 12 1.41 -4.92 -13.57
CA PRO A 12 2.78 -4.43 -13.56
C PRO A 12 2.91 -3.26 -12.57
N ALA A 13 3.92 -3.32 -11.72
CA ALA A 13 4.25 -2.20 -10.84
C ALA A 13 4.64 -0.97 -11.67
N ALA A 14 4.17 0.21 -11.26
CA ALA A 14 4.44 1.46 -11.96
C ALA A 14 4.87 2.57 -10.99
N LEU A 15 5.75 3.45 -11.44
CA LEU A 15 6.22 4.61 -10.68
C LEU A 15 5.54 5.88 -11.18
N TYR A 16 4.79 6.55 -10.31
CA TYR A 16 4.16 7.82 -10.58
C TYR A 16 4.97 8.95 -9.98
N ARG A 17 5.29 9.96 -10.79
CA ARG A 17 5.81 11.22 -10.26
C ARG A 17 4.66 12.00 -9.65
N THR A 18 4.74 12.31 -8.37
CA THR A 18 3.68 13.00 -7.64
C THR A 18 4.13 14.35 -7.12
N ARG A 19 3.17 15.26 -6.95
CA ARG A 19 3.35 16.54 -6.26
C ARG A 19 2.35 16.57 -5.12
N ILE A 20 2.86 16.54 -3.89
CA ILE A 20 2.05 16.47 -2.69
C ILE A 20 2.07 17.85 -2.04
N GLY A 21 0.89 18.45 -1.92
CA GLY A 21 0.69 19.72 -1.23
C GLY A 21 0.14 19.49 0.17
N HIS A 22 0.70 20.19 1.14
CA HIS A 22 0.20 20.18 2.51
C HIS A 22 -0.16 21.60 2.92
N VAL A 23 -1.37 21.77 3.43
CA VAL A 23 -1.84 23.02 4.02
C VAL A 23 -2.09 22.76 5.50
N ARG A 24 -1.31 23.40 6.36
CA ARG A 24 -1.56 23.44 7.81
C ARG A 24 -2.25 24.76 8.13
N HIS A 25 -3.46 24.71 8.66
CA HIS A 25 -4.26 25.91 8.94
C HIS A 25 -4.00 26.54 10.32
N SER A 26 -3.26 25.88 11.21
CA SER A 26 -2.98 26.34 12.59
C SER A 26 -1.59 25.86 13.04
N PRO A 27 -0.86 26.63 13.88
CA PRO A 27 -1.21 27.95 14.45
C PRO A 27 -1.05 29.13 13.48
N LEU A 28 -0.32 28.94 12.38
CA LEU A 28 -0.22 29.87 11.25
C LEU A 28 -0.46 29.09 9.96
N ARG A 29 -1.07 29.73 8.96
CA ARG A 29 -1.29 29.10 7.65
C ARG A 29 0.07 28.85 6.98
N ASN A 30 0.47 27.59 6.93
CA ASN A 30 1.68 27.14 6.25
C ASN A 30 1.30 26.21 5.10
N GLU A 31 1.79 26.54 3.91
CA GLU A 31 1.62 25.74 2.70
C GLU A 31 2.99 25.30 2.20
N PHE A 32 3.15 24.01 1.96
CA PHE A 32 4.36 23.46 1.38
C PHE A 32 4.02 22.42 0.32
N GLN A 33 4.90 22.28 -0.67
CA GLN A 33 4.74 21.32 -1.75
C GLN A 33 6.05 20.58 -1.96
N HIS A 34 5.95 19.27 -2.12
CA HIS A 34 7.10 18.40 -2.35
C HIS A 34 6.87 17.53 -3.58
N HIS A 35 7.96 17.27 -4.31
CA HIS A 35 7.97 16.29 -5.37
C HIS A 35 8.32 14.94 -4.75
N SER A 36 7.53 13.93 -5.07
CA SER A 36 7.77 12.57 -4.64
C SER A 36 7.60 11.61 -5.80
N TYR A 37 7.92 10.34 -5.55
CA TYR A 37 7.57 9.23 -6.39
C TYR A 37 6.67 8.30 -5.60
N SER A 38 5.62 7.81 -6.23
CA SER A 38 4.69 6.85 -5.64
C SER A 38 4.63 5.58 -6.47
N TRP A 39 4.71 4.44 -5.80
CA TRP A 39 4.63 3.11 -6.39
C TRP A 39 3.19 2.65 -6.45
N TYR A 40 2.70 2.37 -7.65
CA TYR A 40 1.48 1.62 -7.86
C TYR A 40 1.82 0.13 -7.91
N VAL A 41 1.31 -0.64 -6.96
CA VAL A 41 1.65 -2.06 -6.78
C VAL A 41 0.40 -2.88 -6.48
N ASP A 42 0.40 -4.13 -6.92
CA ASP A 42 -0.47 -5.17 -6.36
C ASP A 42 0.15 -5.62 -5.03
N ILE A 43 -0.64 -5.63 -3.94
CA ILE A 43 -0.11 -5.98 -2.62
C ILE A 43 0.23 -7.48 -2.50
N ASP A 44 -0.35 -8.31 -3.37
CA ASP A 44 -0.06 -9.74 -3.45
C ASP A 44 1.20 -10.04 -4.26
N ASP A 45 1.64 -9.09 -5.11
CA ASP A 45 2.79 -9.22 -6.01
C ASP A 45 3.69 -7.98 -5.91
N LEU A 46 4.25 -7.77 -4.72
CA LEU A 46 5.15 -6.64 -4.49
C LEU A 46 6.46 -6.79 -5.30
N PRO A 47 6.95 -5.70 -5.91
CA PRO A 47 8.15 -5.76 -6.73
C PRO A 47 9.37 -6.19 -5.90
N ARG A 48 10.05 -7.23 -6.37
CA ARG A 48 11.27 -7.75 -5.74
C ARG A 48 12.48 -7.00 -6.26
N LEU A 49 13.00 -6.09 -5.45
CA LEU A 49 14.20 -5.33 -5.81
C LEU A 49 15.48 -6.17 -5.63
N PRO A 50 16.52 -5.91 -6.45
CA PRO A 50 17.87 -6.44 -6.23
C PRO A 50 18.34 -6.16 -4.80
N ILE A 51 19.12 -7.07 -4.20
CA ILE A 51 19.48 -7.01 -2.77
C ILE A 51 20.09 -5.66 -2.35
N TRP A 52 20.91 -5.06 -3.20
CA TRP A 52 21.53 -3.75 -2.95
C TRP A 52 20.55 -2.56 -3.02
N LEU A 53 19.40 -2.71 -3.67
CA LEU A 53 18.32 -1.71 -3.72
C LEU A 53 17.27 -1.88 -2.62
N ARG A 54 17.23 -3.06 -1.98
CA ARG A 54 16.24 -3.35 -0.92
C ARG A 54 16.13 -2.26 0.14
N PRO A 55 17.21 -1.65 0.70
CA PRO A 55 17.03 -0.63 1.74
C PRO A 55 16.29 0.64 1.27
N PHE A 56 16.18 0.89 -0.03
CA PHE A 56 15.53 2.10 -0.56
C PHE A 56 14.03 1.94 -0.86
N ALA A 57 13.51 0.71 -0.88
CA ALA A 57 12.10 0.46 -1.17
C ALA A 57 11.66 -0.89 -0.58
N VAL A 58 11.59 -0.92 0.76
CA VAL A 58 10.94 -2.00 1.50
C VAL A 58 9.51 -1.58 1.81
N PHE A 59 8.54 -2.35 1.35
CA PHE A 59 7.16 -2.23 1.81
C PHE A 59 6.99 -3.08 3.06
N ARG A 60 6.93 -2.46 4.23
CA ARG A 60 6.64 -3.17 5.49
C ARG A 60 5.19 -3.01 5.85
N ALA A 61 4.54 -4.12 6.20
CA ALA A 61 3.17 -4.11 6.68
C ALA A 61 3.03 -3.29 7.98
N GLN A 62 4.10 -3.14 8.76
CA GLN A 62 4.12 -2.33 9.99
C GLN A 62 4.09 -0.82 9.71
N ASP A 63 4.58 -0.39 8.55
CA ASP A 63 4.61 1.02 8.16
C ASP A 63 3.21 1.49 7.67
N HIS A 64 2.27 0.56 7.52
CA HIS A 64 0.94 0.79 6.96
C HIS A 64 -0.15 0.16 7.81
N PHE A 65 -1.17 0.97 8.16
CA PHE A 65 -2.26 0.61 9.07
C PHE A 65 -1.76 0.38 10.51
N SER A 66 -2.36 1.10 11.45
CA SER A 66 -2.05 1.03 12.88
C SER A 66 -2.58 -0.28 13.48
N ALA A 67 -2.06 -1.43 13.06
CA ALA A 67 -2.28 -2.65 13.82
C ALA A 67 -1.33 -2.66 15.03
N ALA A 68 -1.76 -3.31 16.11
CA ALA A 68 -0.89 -3.61 17.26
C ALA A 68 0.42 -4.27 16.79
N GLU A 69 1.48 -4.23 17.61
CA GLU A 69 2.74 -4.91 17.28
C GLU A 69 2.52 -6.41 16.95
N ASP A 70 1.49 -7.03 17.54
CA ASP A 70 1.04 -8.40 17.28
C ASP A 70 0.00 -8.54 16.14
N GLY A 71 -0.21 -7.50 15.35
CA GLY A 71 -1.16 -7.49 14.25
C GLY A 71 -0.75 -8.40 13.09
N PRO A 72 -1.64 -8.61 12.10
CA PRO A 72 -1.39 -9.56 11.01
C PRO A 72 -0.05 -9.31 10.30
N PRO A 73 0.70 -10.36 9.93
CA PRO A 73 2.08 -10.21 9.47
C PRO A 73 2.20 -9.66 8.04
N THR A 74 1.11 -9.68 7.26
CA THR A 74 1.10 -9.26 5.86
C THR A 74 0.28 -7.98 5.65
N LEU A 75 0.66 -7.19 4.63
CA LEU A 75 -0.07 -5.99 4.25
C LEU A 75 -1.52 -6.31 3.85
N ARG A 76 -1.73 -7.44 3.15
CA ARG A 76 -3.07 -7.91 2.77
C ARG A 76 -3.97 -8.17 3.97
N ALA A 77 -3.50 -8.95 4.95
CA ALA A 77 -4.32 -9.29 6.10
C ALA A 77 -4.65 -8.05 6.94
N ARG A 78 -3.75 -7.05 6.99
CA ARG A 78 -4.02 -5.76 7.64
C ARG A 78 -5.09 -4.94 6.90
N VAL A 79 -5.02 -4.88 5.57
CA VAL A 79 -6.05 -4.23 4.76
C VAL A 79 -7.40 -4.92 4.92
N GLU A 80 -7.43 -6.25 4.86
CA GLU A 80 -8.65 -7.04 5.06
C GLU A 80 -9.26 -6.78 6.44
N ALA A 81 -8.46 -6.81 7.51
CA ALA A 81 -8.91 -6.49 8.86
C ALA A 81 -9.50 -5.06 8.95
N PHE A 82 -8.78 -4.06 8.43
CA PHE A 82 -9.24 -2.67 8.42
C PHE A 82 -10.55 -2.49 7.66
N LEU A 83 -10.70 -3.12 6.49
CA LEU A 83 -11.93 -3.03 5.70
C LEU A 83 -13.10 -3.73 6.39
N LEU A 84 -12.87 -4.88 7.01
CA LEU A 84 -13.89 -5.60 7.78
C LEU A 84 -14.38 -4.78 8.98
N GLU A 85 -13.48 -4.08 9.69
CA GLU A 85 -13.86 -3.16 10.77
C GLU A 85 -14.80 -2.04 10.29
N HIS A 86 -14.72 -1.68 9.01
CA HIS A 86 -15.58 -0.67 8.37
C HIS A 86 -16.75 -1.30 7.60
N GLY A 87 -17.02 -2.60 7.78
CA GLY A 87 -18.14 -3.30 7.16
C GLY A 87 -17.95 -3.64 5.68
N VAL A 88 -16.71 -3.65 5.19
CA VAL A 88 -16.37 -3.98 3.81
C VAL A 88 -15.67 -5.34 3.76
N ASP A 89 -16.31 -6.32 3.14
CA ASP A 89 -15.70 -7.62 2.83
C ASP A 89 -15.10 -7.59 1.42
N LEU A 90 -13.80 -7.85 1.32
CA LEU A 90 -13.10 -7.93 0.03
C LEU A 90 -13.50 -9.16 -0.79
N ALA A 91 -14.05 -10.21 -0.17
CA ALA A 91 -14.36 -11.49 -0.80
C ALA A 91 -13.19 -12.04 -1.65
N GLY A 92 -11.96 -11.85 -1.17
CA GLY A 92 -10.74 -12.25 -1.87
C GLY A 92 -10.35 -11.34 -3.04
N GLY A 93 -11.00 -10.18 -3.21
CA GLY A 93 -10.72 -9.19 -4.26
C GLY A 93 -9.24 -8.77 -4.34
N ARG A 94 -8.85 -8.23 -5.51
CA ARG A 94 -7.52 -7.65 -5.71
C ARG A 94 -7.43 -6.33 -4.96
N VAL A 95 -6.31 -6.12 -4.30
CA VAL A 95 -5.98 -4.84 -3.66
C VAL A 95 -4.74 -4.26 -4.32
N THR A 96 -4.88 -3.10 -4.93
CA THR A 96 -3.76 -2.32 -5.44
C THR A 96 -3.56 -1.08 -4.59
N ALA A 97 -2.32 -0.72 -4.31
CA ALA A 97 -1.98 0.41 -3.48
C ALA A 97 -1.09 1.40 -4.23
N LEU A 98 -1.24 2.68 -3.88
CA LEU A 98 -0.30 3.73 -4.22
C LEU A 98 0.48 4.10 -2.96
N LEU A 99 1.78 3.76 -2.92
CA LEU A 99 2.62 3.86 -1.74
C LEU A 99 3.81 4.80 -2.02
N ASN A 100 4.22 5.60 -1.04
CA ASN A 100 5.36 6.52 -1.12
C ASN A 100 6.48 6.12 -0.17
#